data_AF-A0A2L0D190-F1
#
_entry.id   AF-A0A2L0D190-F1
#
_cell.length_a   1.000
_cell.length_b   1.000
_cell.length_c   1.000
_cell.angle_alpha   90.00
_cell.angle_beta   90.00
_cell.angle_gamma   90.00
#
_symmetry.space_group_name_H-M   'P 1'
#
loop_
_entity.id
_entity.type
_entity.pdbx_description
1 polymer ?
#
loop_
_entity_poly.entity_id
_entity_poly.type
_entity_poly.pdbx_seq_one_letter_code
_entity_poly.pdbx_strand_id
1 'polypeptide(L)'
;RTCEGCKGFFKRTVQKGSKYVCLADKACPVDKRRRNRCQFCRFQKCLVVGMVKEVVRTDSLKGRRGRLPSKPKSPQESPPSPPVSLITALVRAHVDTSPDMSNLDYTQYWEPDPAE
;
A
#
# COMPACT_ATOMS: atom_id res chain seq x y z
N ARG A 1 19.42 -6.16 -7.56
CA ARG A 1 18.73 -7.43 -7.17
C ARG A 1 19.60 -8.19 -6.18
N THR A 2 19.06 -8.64 -5.04
CA THR A 2 19.82 -9.36 -4.00
C THR A 2 20.01 -10.84 -4.38
N CYS A 3 21.20 -11.41 -4.18
CA CYS A 3 21.44 -12.84 -4.40
C CYS A 3 20.80 -13.73 -3.31
N GLU A 4 20.54 -15.01 -3.62
CA GLU A 4 19.92 -15.96 -2.69
C GLU A 4 20.70 -16.15 -1.38
N GLY A 5 22.04 -16.10 -1.44
CA GLY A 5 22.88 -16.18 -0.24
C GLY A 5 22.64 -15.04 0.75
N CYS A 6 22.44 -13.81 0.27
CA CYS A 6 22.15 -12.65 1.14
C CYS A 6 20.68 -12.61 1.55
N LYS A 7 19.75 -13.06 0.69
CA LYS A 7 18.33 -13.24 1.05
C LYS A 7 18.17 -14.21 2.22
N GLY A 8 18.82 -15.38 2.15
CA GLY A 8 18.79 -16.36 3.24
C GLY A 8 19.47 -15.89 4.51
N PHE A 9 20.62 -15.22 4.39
CA PHE A 9 21.34 -14.62 5.52
C PHE A 9 20.48 -13.56 6.24
N PHE A 10 19.90 -12.63 5.51
CA PHE A 10 19.05 -11.57 6.06
C PHE A 10 17.82 -12.14 6.78
N LYS A 11 17.10 -13.08 6.14
CA LYS A 11 15.95 -13.77 6.75
C LYS A 11 16.32 -14.40 8.09
N ARG A 12 17.40 -15.20 8.13
CA ARG A 12 17.83 -15.88 9.37
C ARG A 12 18.26 -14.89 10.45
N THR A 13 18.96 -13.82 10.07
CA THR A 13 19.43 -12.78 11.00
C THR A 13 18.23 -12.10 11.67
N VAL A 14 17.23 -11.68 10.90
CA VAL A 14 16.02 -11.01 11.41
C VAL A 14 15.19 -11.97 12.27
N GLN A 15 14.90 -13.18 11.78
CA GLN A 15 14.06 -14.15 12.51
C GLN A 15 14.66 -14.60 13.85
N LYS A 16 15.98 -14.68 13.94
CA LYS A 16 16.67 -15.06 15.17
C LYS A 16 17.03 -13.85 16.06
N GLY A 17 16.73 -12.62 15.63
CA GLY A 17 17.19 -11.41 16.31
C GLY A 17 18.71 -11.37 16.50
N SER A 18 19.48 -11.96 15.57
CA SER A 18 20.92 -12.12 15.75
C SER A 18 21.63 -10.77 15.74
N LYS A 19 22.45 -10.53 16.76
CA LYS A 19 23.34 -9.37 16.86
C LYS A 19 24.76 -9.82 16.53
N TYR A 20 25.41 -9.11 15.63
CA TYR A 20 26.78 -9.40 15.22
C TYR A 20 27.70 -8.28 15.66
N VAL A 21 28.98 -8.58 15.86
CA VAL A 21 30.03 -7.60 16.15
C VAL A 21 31.07 -7.68 15.04
N CYS A 22 31.57 -6.53 14.60
CA CYS A 22 32.72 -6.47 13.71
C CYS A 22 33.99 -6.45 14.56
N LEU A 23 34.99 -7.26 14.19
CA LEU A 23 36.30 -7.31 14.86
C LEU A 23 37.34 -6.36 14.21
N ALA A 24 36.89 -5.53 13.27
CA ALA A 24 37.69 -4.53 12.57
C ALA A 24 36.89 -3.21 12.55
N ASP A 25 37.17 -2.31 11.61
CA ASP A 25 36.62 -0.95 11.58
C ASP A 25 35.18 -0.83 11.04
N LYS A 26 34.36 -1.88 11.18
CA LYS A 26 32.97 -1.94 10.65
C LYS A 26 32.86 -1.66 9.13
N ALA A 27 33.97 -1.75 8.40
CA ALA A 27 34.10 -1.45 6.98
C ALA A 27 34.60 -2.65 6.15
N CYS A 28 34.37 -3.89 6.62
CA CYS A 28 34.85 -5.07 5.91
C CYS A 28 34.24 -5.19 4.50
N PRO A 29 35.03 -5.54 3.47
CA PRO A 29 34.54 -5.66 2.10
C PRO A 29 33.55 -6.84 1.96
N VAL A 30 32.35 -6.54 1.47
CA VAL A 30 31.28 -7.52 1.24
C VAL A 30 31.10 -7.74 -0.26
N ASP A 31 31.79 -8.75 -0.78
CA ASP A 31 31.72 -9.26 -2.15
C ASP A 31 31.33 -10.76 -2.17
N LYS A 32 31.19 -11.37 -3.37
CA LYS A 32 30.76 -12.78 -3.51
C LYS A 32 31.66 -13.77 -2.74
N ARG A 33 32.97 -13.51 -2.68
CA ARG A 33 33.98 -14.41 -2.09
C ARG A 33 34.13 -14.20 -0.58
N ARG A 34 34.07 -12.96 -0.11
CA ARG A 34 34.40 -12.55 1.26
C ARG A 34 33.20 -12.18 2.12
N ARG A 35 31.97 -12.14 1.58
CA ARG A 35 30.75 -11.81 2.35
C ARG A 35 30.54 -12.60 3.64
N ASN A 36 31.10 -13.80 3.77
CA ASN A 36 30.96 -14.62 4.98
C ASN A 36 31.98 -14.26 6.08
N ARG A 37 33.03 -13.48 5.79
CA ARG A 37 34.11 -13.15 6.74
C ARG A 37 33.64 -12.28 7.90
N CYS A 38 32.69 -11.37 7.68
CA CYS A 38 32.15 -10.51 8.72
C CYS A 38 30.62 -10.43 8.61
N GLN A 39 29.93 -11.05 9.57
CA GLN A 39 28.46 -11.07 9.60
C GLN A 39 27.89 -9.68 9.89
N PHE A 40 28.55 -8.88 10.73
CA PHE A 40 28.16 -7.50 11.01
C PHE A 40 28.13 -6.67 9.73
N CYS A 41 29.27 -6.56 9.03
CA CYS A 41 29.36 -5.72 7.82
C CYS A 41 28.44 -6.22 6.71
N ARG A 42 28.25 -7.54 6.60
CA ARG A 42 27.29 -8.12 5.67
C ARG A 42 25.86 -7.70 5.99
N PHE A 43 25.44 -7.77 7.25
CA PHE A 43 24.09 -7.37 7.66
C PHE A 43 23.88 -5.87 7.55
N GLN A 44 24.88 -5.08 7.96
CA GLN A 44 24.89 -3.63 7.77
C GLN A 44 24.69 -3.27 6.30
N LYS A 45 25.46 -3.88 5.38
CA LYS A 45 25.29 -3.65 3.94
C LYS A 45 23.91 -4.04 3.44
N CYS A 46 23.33 -5.14 3.92
CA CYS A 46 21.95 -5.53 3.58
C CYS A 46 20.95 -4.40 3.90
N LEU A 47 21.08 -3.77 5.07
CA LEU A 47 20.22 -2.65 5.47
C LEU A 47 20.48 -1.41 4.59
N VAL A 48 21.75 -1.07 4.38
CA VAL A 48 22.16 0.09 3.55
C VAL A 48 21.64 0.00 2.12
N VAL A 49 21.61 -1.19 1.52
CA VAL A 49 21.04 -1.39 0.17
C VAL A 49 19.52 -1.55 0.14
N GLY A 50 18.83 -1.35 1.26
CA GLY A 50 17.38 -1.31 1.34
C GLY A 50 16.68 -2.65 1.60
N MET A 51 17.35 -3.65 2.18
CA MET A 51 16.63 -4.83 2.67
C MET A 51 15.84 -4.47 3.93
N VAL A 52 14.52 -4.59 3.86
CA VAL A 52 13.56 -4.19 4.91
C VAL A 52 13.37 -5.34 5.90
N LYS A 53 13.43 -5.09 7.22
CA LYS A 53 13.30 -6.17 8.23
C LYS A 53 11.86 -6.65 8.33
N GLU A 54 10.92 -5.73 8.19
CA GLU A 54 9.48 -5.87 8.33
C GLU A 54 8.87 -6.79 7.25
N VAL A 55 9.55 -6.95 6.10
CA VAL A 55 9.12 -7.92 5.07
C VAL A 55 9.50 -9.36 5.43
N VAL A 56 10.34 -9.57 6.44
CA VAL A 56 10.62 -10.90 6.98
C VAL A 56 9.50 -11.26 7.94
N ARG A 57 8.70 -12.27 7.56
CA ARG A 57 7.62 -12.79 8.42
C ARG A 57 8.17 -13.27 9.77
N THR A 58 7.66 -12.69 10.85
CA THR A 58 7.87 -13.12 12.25
C THR A 58 6.58 -13.74 12.80
N ASP A 59 6.71 -14.45 13.93
CA ASP A 59 5.60 -14.87 14.79
C ASP A 59 4.45 -15.60 14.06
N SER A 60 3.21 -15.08 14.15
CA SER A 60 1.98 -15.66 13.61
C SER A 60 1.94 -15.78 12.08
N LEU A 61 2.84 -15.08 11.37
CA LEU A 61 2.96 -15.17 9.92
C LEU A 61 4.03 -16.19 9.47
N LYS A 62 4.79 -16.77 10.41
CA LYS A 62 5.83 -17.76 10.09
C LYS A 62 5.21 -18.98 9.41
N GLY A 63 5.80 -19.42 8.30
CA GLY A 63 5.32 -20.56 7.50
C GLY A 63 4.31 -20.22 6.39
N ARG A 64 3.66 -19.05 6.42
CA ARG A 64 2.80 -18.63 5.31
C ARG A 64 3.61 -18.26 4.06
N ARG A 65 3.19 -18.79 2.91
CA ARG A 65 3.70 -18.46 1.57
C ARG A 65 2.77 -17.44 0.88
N GLY A 66 3.25 -16.76 -0.15
CA GLY A 66 2.48 -15.76 -0.90
C GLY A 66 2.79 -14.30 -0.51
N ARG A 67 1.90 -13.36 -0.87
CA ARG A 67 2.04 -11.93 -0.57
C ARG A 67 1.89 -11.69 0.95
N LEU A 68 2.67 -10.76 1.50
CA LEU A 68 2.46 -10.32 2.90
C LEU A 68 1.06 -9.73 3.00
N PRO A 69 0.29 -10.03 4.07
CA PRO A 69 -0.92 -9.28 4.33
C PRO A 69 -0.57 -7.80 4.33
N SER A 70 -1.19 -7.04 3.43
CA SER A 70 -1.13 -5.58 3.52
C SER A 70 -1.63 -5.23 4.91
N LYS A 71 -0.89 -4.40 5.66
CA LYS A 71 -1.37 -3.89 6.94
C LYS A 71 -2.79 -3.39 6.70
N PRO A 72 -3.82 -3.88 7.42
CA PRO A 72 -5.10 -3.20 7.37
C PRO A 72 -4.78 -1.74 7.70
N LYS A 73 -5.23 -0.82 6.83
CA LYS A 73 -5.33 0.59 7.19
C LYS A 73 -5.85 0.58 8.63
N SER A 74 -5.19 1.29 9.55
CA SER A 74 -5.86 1.61 10.81
C SER A 74 -7.27 2.08 10.46
N PRO A 75 -8.27 1.89 11.33
CA PRO A 75 -9.45 2.73 11.22
C PRO A 75 -8.92 4.17 11.23
N GLN A 76 -8.75 4.78 10.06
CA GLN A 76 -8.85 6.21 9.95
C GLN A 76 -10.27 6.43 10.45
N GLU A 77 -10.41 7.21 11.52
CA GLU A 77 -11.66 7.95 11.71
C GLU A 77 -12.00 8.54 10.35
N SER A 78 -12.95 7.89 9.69
CA SER A 78 -13.61 8.44 8.54
C SER A 78 -14.09 9.81 8.99
N PRO A 79 -13.76 10.91 8.29
CA PRO A 79 -14.54 12.12 8.41
C PRO A 79 -16.01 11.70 8.28
N PRO A 80 -16.94 12.21 9.10
CA PRO A 80 -18.34 11.83 9.01
C PRO A 80 -18.88 12.26 7.65
N SER A 81 -18.83 11.35 6.67
CA SER A 81 -19.63 11.47 5.47
C SER A 81 -21.08 11.26 5.89
N PRO A 82 -22.01 12.14 5.49
CA PRO A 82 -23.37 12.12 5.99
C PRO A 82 -24.06 10.79 5.63
N PRO A 83 -24.94 10.27 6.50
CA PRO A 83 -25.63 9.01 6.26
C PRO A 83 -26.74 9.23 5.24
N VAL A 84 -26.38 9.27 3.97
CA VAL A 84 -27.36 9.22 2.88
C VAL A 84 -26.88 8.12 1.95
N SER A 85 -27.58 6.98 2.00
CA SER A 85 -27.41 5.89 1.04
C SER A 85 -27.37 6.47 -0.37
N LEU A 86 -26.45 6.00 -1.22
CA LEU A 86 -26.28 6.49 -2.60
C LEU A 86 -27.61 6.53 -3.35
N ILE A 87 -28.50 5.57 -3.06
CA ILE A 87 -29.87 5.52 -3.58
C ILE A 87 -30.65 6.78 -3.18
N THR A 88 -30.62 7.15 -1.91
CA THR A 88 -31.31 8.35 -1.40
C THR A 88 -30.69 9.64 -1.94
N ALA A 89 -29.37 9.69 -2.15
CA ALA A 89 -28.71 10.85 -2.75
C ALA A 89 -29.11 11.03 -4.22
N LEU A 90 -29.16 9.94 -4.99
CA LEU A 90 -29.65 9.95 -6.37
C LEU A 90 -31.13 10.37 -6.43
N VAL A 91 -31.98 9.84 -5.55
CA VAL A 91 -33.41 10.18 -5.53
C VAL A 91 -33.62 11.66 -5.23
N ARG A 92 -32.91 12.23 -4.25
CA ARG A 92 -33.01 13.67 -3.96
C ARG A 92 -32.52 14.54 -5.11
N ALA A 93 -31.36 14.21 -5.68
CA ALA A 93 -30.84 14.93 -6.84
C ALA A 93 -31.85 14.91 -8.00
N HIS A 94 -32.48 13.75 -8.26
CA HIS A 94 -33.51 13.64 -9.28
C HIS A 94 -34.74 14.51 -8.97
N VAL A 95 -35.24 14.51 -7.73
CA VAL A 95 -36.38 15.36 -7.35
C VAL A 95 -36.05 16.86 -7.45
N ASP A 96 -34.85 17.26 -7.06
CA ASP A 96 -34.43 18.67 -7.09
C ASP A 96 -34.19 19.19 -8.52
N THR A 97 -33.66 18.36 -9.42
CA THR A 97 -33.32 18.78 -10.79
C THR A 97 -34.43 18.54 -11.81
N SER A 98 -35.50 17.84 -11.43
CA SER A 98 -36.61 17.54 -12.33
C SER A 98 -37.81 18.43 -11.94
N PRO A 99 -38.15 19.47 -12.72
CA PRO A 99 -39.39 20.19 -12.48
C PRO A 99 -40.58 19.24 -12.66
N ASP A 100 -41.60 19.39 -11.82
CA ASP A 100 -42.86 18.68 -11.99
C ASP A 100 -43.44 19.04 -13.37
N MET A 101 -43.91 18.04 -14.12
CA MET A 101 -44.52 18.20 -15.44
C MET A 101 -45.68 19.19 -15.44
N SER A 102 -46.29 19.43 -14.27
CA SER A 102 -47.33 20.42 -14.05
C SER A 102 -46.85 21.89 -14.06
N ASN A 103 -45.55 22.14 -13.86
CA ASN A 103 -44.92 23.47 -13.80
C ASN A 103 -44.12 23.83 -15.07
N LEU A 104 -44.21 23.01 -16.11
CA LEU A 104 -43.56 23.32 -17.39
C LEU A 104 -44.36 24.40 -18.12
N ASP A 105 -43.80 25.61 -18.15
CA ASP A 105 -44.35 26.72 -18.91
C ASP A 105 -43.97 26.58 -20.40
N TYR A 106 -44.87 26.01 -21.18
CA TYR A 106 -44.72 25.88 -22.64
C TYR A 106 -45.01 27.20 -23.39
N THR A 107 -45.31 28.31 -22.71
CA THR A 107 -45.64 29.58 -23.39
C THR A 107 -44.46 30.19 -24.17
N GLN A 108 -43.23 29.74 -23.91
CA GLN A 108 -42.03 30.16 -24.63
C GLN A 108 -41.54 29.15 -25.67
N TYR A 109 -42.19 27.99 -25.79
CA TYR A 109 -41.83 26.99 -26.77
C TYR A 109 -42.50 27.31 -28.11
N TRP A 110 -41.69 27.71 -29.10
CA TRP A 110 -42.12 27.90 -30.48
C TRP A 110 -41.59 26.73 -31.32
N GLU A 111 -42.49 25.94 -31.89
CA GLU A 111 -42.14 24.92 -32.89
C GLU A 111 -41.57 25.62 -34.12
N PRO A 112 -40.34 25.31 -34.57
CA PRO A 112 -39.87 25.83 -35.85
C PRO A 112 -40.74 25.24 -36.98
N ASP A 113 -41.36 26.13 -37.74
CA ASP A 113 -42.18 25.76 -38.91
C ASP A 113 -41.33 24.98 -39.91
N PRO A 114 -41.77 23.84 -40.46
CA PRO A 114 -40.96 23.02 -41.38
C PRO A 114 -40.80 23.63 -42.79
N ALA A 115 -40.92 24.95 -42.96
CA ALA A 115 -40.94 25.59 -44.27
C ALA A 115 -40.20 26.94 -44.31
N GLU A 116 -38.86 26.90 -44.26
CA GLU A 116 -37.97 27.73 -45.08
C GLU A 116 -36.57 27.13 -45.20
#